data_AF-A0A819JV33-F1
#
_entry.id   AF-A0A819JV33-F1
#
_cell.length_a   1.000
_cell.length_b   1.000
_cell.length_c   1.000
_cell.angle_alpha   90.00
_cell.angle_beta   90.00
_cell.angle_gamma   90.00
#
_symmetry.space_group_name_H-M   'P 1'
#
loop_
_entity.id
_entity.type
_entity.pdbx_description
1 polymer ?
#
loop_
_entity_poly.entity_id
_entity_poly.type
_entity_poly.pdbx_seq_one_letter_code
_entity_poly.pdbx_strand_id
1 'polypeptide(L)'
;IASGASYPLILLIYQSVVDSFVAIGRNQTGFEPTGNVGLGCRNKTSSSNDANLSPYDNIISTIKWYAILGICCFVLLYIAFNCWIITAERQVRKMRYALMTNIMRQDIGWFDRRLPSDLSVGLLVDALDNIRDGIGYQVADCTALLARIFGCLAYSISVGWKLSLVFLSISPLIIITFNVTVGVMKKFTIIEGNAYTKANAIVDEVFSAIRTVTAFGGQKHERA
;
A
#
# COMPACT_ATOMS: atom_id res chain seq x y z
N ILE A 1 -4.27 -8.24 -10.12
CA ILE A 1 -3.41 -9.28 -10.73
C ILE A 1 -2.44 -8.67 -11.75
N ALA A 2 -2.92 -7.99 -12.80
CA ALA A 2 -2.04 -7.27 -13.76
C ALA A 2 -1.10 -6.26 -13.07
N SER A 3 -1.59 -5.58 -12.03
CA SER A 3 -0.82 -4.68 -11.16
C SER A 3 0.27 -5.36 -10.33
N GLY A 4 0.06 -6.62 -9.93
CA GLY A 4 1.01 -7.37 -9.12
C GLY A 4 2.17 -7.93 -9.95
N ALA A 5 1.91 -8.24 -11.21
CA ALA A 5 2.90 -8.78 -12.15
C ALA A 5 3.79 -7.70 -12.80
N SER A 6 3.41 -6.43 -12.75
CA SER A 6 4.21 -5.33 -13.32
C SER A 6 5.56 -5.17 -12.60
N TYR A 7 5.58 -5.32 -11.27
CA TYR A 7 6.79 -5.21 -10.45
C TYR A 7 7.85 -6.30 -10.71
N PRO A 8 7.53 -7.60 -10.84
CA PRO A 8 8.53 -8.58 -11.27
C PRO A 8 8.92 -8.41 -12.75
N LEU A 9 7.99 -7.99 -13.62
CA LEU A 9 8.31 -7.74 -15.03
C LEU A 9 9.32 -6.60 -15.22
N ILE A 10 9.20 -5.51 -14.47
CA ILE A 10 10.18 -4.41 -14.54
C ILE A 10 11.57 -4.86 -14.04
N LEU A 11 11.64 -5.78 -13.07
CA LEU A 11 12.91 -6.32 -12.58
C LEU A 11 13.62 -7.20 -13.61
N LEU A 12 12.88 -8.00 -14.39
CA LEU A 12 13.44 -8.79 -15.49
C LEU A 12 14.09 -7.91 -16.56
N ILE A 13 13.39 -6.84 -16.95
CA ILE A 13 13.91 -5.91 -17.95
C ILE A 13 15.10 -5.15 -17.39
N TYR A 14 15.05 -4.71 -16.13
CA TYR A 14 16.19 -4.09 -15.46
C TYR A 14 17.41 -5.02 -15.43
N GLN A 15 17.24 -6.31 -15.15
CA GLN A 15 18.34 -7.28 -15.23
C GLN A 15 18.96 -7.32 -16.63
N SER A 16 18.16 -7.36 -17.70
CA SER A 16 18.69 -7.38 -19.07
C SER A 16 19.52 -6.14 -19.41
N VAL A 17 19.14 -4.97 -18.88
CA VAL A 17 19.86 -3.70 -19.06
C VAL A 17 21.15 -3.72 -18.25
N VAL A 18 21.10 -4.17 -17.00
CA VAL A 18 22.29 -4.30 -16.14
C VAL A 18 23.30 -5.28 -16.76
N ASP A 19 22.85 -6.43 -17.25
CA ASP A 19 23.71 -7.41 -17.91
C ASP A 19 24.37 -6.84 -19.17
N SER A 20 23.65 -6.00 -19.91
CA SER A 20 24.19 -5.28 -21.08
C SER A 20 25.28 -4.28 -20.67
N PHE A 21 25.08 -3.51 -19.60
CA PHE A 21 26.10 -2.60 -19.07
C PHE A 21 27.32 -3.34 -18.53
N VAL A 22 27.12 -4.45 -17.83
CA VAL A 22 28.20 -5.30 -17.32
C VAL A 22 29.01 -5.88 -18.49
N ALA A 23 28.36 -6.31 -19.57
CA ALA A 23 29.03 -6.80 -20.77
C ALA A 23 29.88 -5.71 -21.46
N ILE A 24 29.37 -4.47 -21.57
CA ILE A 24 30.12 -3.34 -22.11
C ILE A 24 31.33 -3.01 -21.22
N GLY A 25 31.15 -2.98 -19.90
CA GLY A 25 32.23 -2.71 -18.95
C GLY A 25 33.36 -3.76 -18.98
N ARG A 26 33.02 -5.04 -19.15
CA ARG A 26 34.01 -6.12 -19.32
C ARG A 26 34.80 -5.97 -20.63
N ASN A 27 34.15 -5.57 -21.72
CA ASN A 27 34.82 -5.35 -23.01
C ASN A 27 35.81 -4.18 -22.97
N GLN A 28 35.56 -3.14 -22.18
CA GLN A 28 36.49 -2.01 -22.04
C GLN A 28 37.68 -2.31 -21.12
N THR A 29 37.50 -3.16 -20.11
CA THR A 29 38.53 -3.47 -19.10
C THR A 29 39.40 -4.69 -19.45
N GLY A 30 39.05 -5.45 -20.50
CA GLY A 30 39.85 -6.59 -20.98
C GLY A 30 39.96 -7.75 -19.99
N PHE A 31 39.15 -7.78 -18.93
CA PHE A 31 39.23 -8.79 -17.88
C PHE A 31 38.19 -9.89 -18.10
N GLU A 32 38.62 -11.01 -18.70
CA GLU A 32 37.88 -12.27 -18.62
C GLU A 32 38.31 -13.04 -17.37
N PRO A 33 37.39 -13.62 -16.57
CA PRO A 33 37.74 -14.51 -15.48
C PRO A 33 38.18 -15.87 -16.05
N THR A 34 39.42 -15.95 -16.51
CA THR A 34 40.04 -17.25 -16.82
C THR A 34 40.37 -17.95 -15.51
N GLY A 35 39.75 -19.12 -15.28
CA GLY A 35 40.10 -20.02 -14.18
C GLY A 35 41.52 -20.62 -14.25
N ASN A 36 42.38 -20.11 -15.13
CA ASN A 36 43.78 -20.50 -15.25
C ASN A 36 44.66 -19.26 -15.09
N VAL A 37 45.55 -19.33 -14.09
CA VAL A 37 46.60 -18.35 -13.81
C VAL A 37 47.61 -18.38 -14.96
N GLY A 38 47.38 -17.55 -15.98
CA GLY A 38 48.28 -17.38 -17.10
C GLY A 38 48.40 -15.92 -17.48
N LEU A 39 49.57 -15.34 -17.24
CA LEU A 39 49.91 -14.01 -17.74
C LEU A 39 49.89 -14.04 -19.27
N GLY A 40 48.90 -13.38 -19.86
CA GLY A 40 48.83 -13.16 -21.28
C GLY A 40 47.94 -11.96 -21.57
N CYS A 41 48.52 -10.77 -21.67
CA CYS A 41 47.85 -9.62 -22.23
C CYS A 41 47.62 -9.87 -23.73
N ARG A 42 46.46 -10.42 -24.09
CA ARG A 42 46.04 -10.53 -25.48
C ARG A 42 45.49 -9.18 -25.93
N ASN A 43 46.33 -8.39 -26.59
CA ASN A 43 45.86 -7.25 -27.38
C ASN A 43 44.98 -7.78 -28.52
N LYS A 44 43.65 -7.77 -28.34
CA LYS A 44 42.73 -7.81 -29.48
C LYS A 44 42.85 -6.45 -30.16
N THR A 45 43.61 -6.39 -31.24
CA THR A 45 43.56 -5.25 -32.17
C THR A 45 42.12 -5.14 -32.66
N SER A 46 41.53 -3.99 -32.35
CA SER A 46 40.21 -3.57 -32.78
C SER A 46 40.04 -3.70 -34.29
N SER A 47 39.35 -4.75 -34.73
CA SER A 47 38.56 -4.73 -35.97
C SER A 47 37.17 -4.26 -35.57
N SER A 48 37.02 -2.96 -35.33
CA SER A 48 36.48 -1.99 -36.30
C SER A 48 34.97 -2.15 -36.49
N ASN A 49 34.24 -1.35 -35.71
CA ASN A 49 32.95 -0.72 -36.00
C ASN A 49 31.65 -1.55 -35.90
N ASP A 50 31.63 -2.86 -36.15
CA ASP A 50 30.35 -3.61 -36.15
C ASP A 50 29.98 -4.21 -34.78
N ALA A 51 30.96 -4.58 -33.96
CA ALA A 51 30.74 -5.14 -32.62
C ALA A 51 30.33 -4.10 -31.57
N ASN A 52 30.56 -2.82 -31.83
CA ASN A 52 30.17 -1.72 -30.95
C ASN A 52 28.77 -1.18 -31.27
N LEU A 53 28.18 -1.49 -32.44
CA LEU A 53 26.85 -1.01 -32.81
C LEU A 53 25.73 -1.94 -32.29
N SER A 54 25.98 -3.26 -32.29
CA SER A 54 25.02 -4.27 -31.83
C SER A 54 24.57 -4.14 -30.36
N PRO A 55 25.38 -3.68 -29.38
CA PRO A 55 24.93 -3.51 -28.00
C PRO A 55 23.97 -2.33 -27.84
N TYR A 56 24.19 -1.23 -28.56
CA TYR A 56 23.35 -0.02 -28.45
C TYR A 56 21.97 -0.20 -29.08
N ASP A 57 21.88 -0.93 -30.20
CA ASP A 57 20.59 -1.23 -30.85
C ASP A 57 19.67 -2.08 -29.96
N ASN A 58 20.23 -3.05 -29.22
CA ASN A 58 19.50 -3.87 -28.26
C ASN A 58 18.97 -3.04 -27.08
N ILE A 59 19.75 -2.07 -26.60
CA ILE A 59 19.34 -1.15 -25.52
C ILE A 59 18.18 -0.26 -25.99
N ILE A 60 18.28 0.33 -27.19
CA ILE A 60 17.24 1.20 -27.75
C ILE A 60 15.94 0.41 -27.99
N SER A 61 16.03 -0.82 -28.48
CA SER A 61 14.88 -1.71 -28.65
C SER A 61 14.20 -2.03 -27.31
N THR A 62 14.99 -2.34 -26.28
CA THR A 62 14.49 -2.65 -24.93
C THR A 62 13.77 -1.45 -24.29
N ILE A 63 14.29 -0.24 -24.48
CA ILE A 63 13.65 1.00 -23.97
C ILE A 63 12.30 1.25 -24.65
N LYS A 64 12.16 0.97 -25.96
CA LYS A 64 10.88 1.10 -26.66
C LYS A 64 9.82 0.16 -26.09
N TRP A 65 10.17 -1.11 -25.84
CA TRP A 65 9.26 -2.06 -25.20
C TRP A 65 8.87 -1.63 -23.78
N TYR A 66 9.79 -1.03 -23.02
CA TYR A 66 9.51 -0.47 -21.70
C TYR A 66 8.48 0.67 -21.75
N ALA A 67 8.62 1.59 -22.71
CA ALA A 67 7.68 2.69 -22.89
C ALA A 67 6.25 2.18 -23.19
N ILE A 68 6.13 1.18 -24.06
CA ILE A 68 4.83 0.56 -24.41
C ILE A 68 4.22 -0.16 -23.20
N LEU A 69 5.02 -0.97 -22.48
CA LEU A 69 4.57 -1.65 -21.26
C LEU A 69 4.12 -0.66 -20.18
N GLY A 70 4.82 0.46 -20.01
CA GLY A 70 4.47 1.50 -19.05
C GLY A 70 3.09 2.11 -19.35
N ILE A 71 2.83 2.46 -20.61
CA ILE A 71 1.56 3.02 -21.06
C ILE A 71 0.43 1.99 -20.89
N CYS A 72 0.64 0.74 -21.32
CA CYS A 72 -0.34 -0.34 -21.15
C CYS A 72 -0.65 -0.58 -19.67
N CYS A 73 0.36 -0.62 -18.81
CA CYS A 73 0.18 -0.80 -17.37
C CYS A 73 -0.61 0.36 -16.75
N PHE A 74 -0.28 1.60 -17.10
CA PHE A 74 -0.99 2.78 -16.63
C PHE A 74 -2.49 2.73 -16.96
N VAL A 75 -2.83 2.41 -18.21
CA VAL A 75 -4.23 2.32 -18.65
C VAL A 75 -4.97 1.21 -17.92
N LEU A 76 -4.37 0.01 -17.80
CA LEU A 76 -4.98 -1.12 -17.12
C LEU A 76 -5.19 -0.86 -15.62
N LEU A 77 -4.22 -0.23 -14.96
CA LEU A 77 -4.31 0.17 -13.55
C LEU A 77 -5.43 1.18 -13.34
N TYR A 78 -5.48 2.20 -14.20
CA TYR A 78 -6.50 3.23 -14.13
C TYR A 78 -7.90 2.62 -14.25
N ILE A 79 -8.14 1.76 -15.26
CA ILE A 79 -9.44 1.12 -15.47
C ILE A 79 -9.80 0.22 -14.29
N ALA A 80 -8.86 -0.60 -13.81
CA ALA A 80 -9.10 -1.52 -12.70
C ALA A 80 -9.47 -0.78 -11.40
N PHE A 81 -8.74 0.29 -11.09
CA PHE A 81 -8.97 1.08 -9.88
C PHE A 81 -10.31 1.82 -9.93
N ASN A 82 -10.63 2.44 -11.07
CA ASN A 82 -11.92 3.09 -11.27
C ASN A 82 -13.09 2.09 -11.19
N CYS A 83 -12.95 0.91 -11.78
CA CYS A 83 -13.97 -0.14 -11.71
C CYS A 83 -14.27 -0.53 -10.25
N TRP A 84 -13.23 -0.63 -9.42
CA TRP A 84 -13.37 -1.00 -8.02
C TRP A 84 -14.03 0.09 -7.18
N ILE A 85 -13.66 1.36 -7.40
CA ILE A 85 -14.30 2.52 -6.74
C ILE A 85 -15.79 2.62 -7.12
N ILE A 86 -16.11 2.51 -8.42
CA ILE A 86 -17.51 2.55 -8.89
C ILE A 86 -18.32 1.41 -8.27
N THR A 87 -17.73 0.23 -8.14
CA THR A 87 -18.38 -0.92 -7.50
C THR A 87 -18.67 -0.64 -6.02
N ALA A 88 -17.70 -0.12 -5.28
CA ALA A 88 -17.88 0.24 -3.87
C ALA A 88 -18.96 1.32 -3.68
N GLU A 89 -18.98 2.35 -4.54
CA GLU A 89 -19.98 3.41 -4.46
C GLU A 89 -21.41 2.87 -4.70
N ARG A 90 -21.59 1.95 -5.65
CA ARG A 90 -22.88 1.30 -5.90
C ARG A 90 -23.36 0.48 -4.69
N GLN A 91 -22.45 -0.23 -4.01
CA GLN A 91 -22.82 -1.00 -2.82
C GLN A 91 -23.22 -0.08 -1.67
N VAL A 92 -22.44 0.97 -1.41
CA VAL A 92 -22.71 1.92 -0.33
C VAL A 92 -24.00 2.70 -0.59
N ARG A 93 -24.32 3.03 -1.84
CA ARG A 93 -25.59 3.66 -2.20
C ARG A 93 -26.79 2.79 -1.83
N LYS A 94 -26.72 1.48 -2.08
CA LYS A 94 -27.76 0.53 -1.64
C LYS A 94 -27.86 0.45 -0.13
N MET A 95 -26.73 0.40 0.57
CA MET A 95 -26.68 0.41 2.03
C MET A 95 -27.29 1.69 2.61
N ARG A 96 -27.00 2.87 2.04
CA ARG A 96 -27.59 4.16 2.43
C ARG A 96 -29.11 4.15 2.32
N TYR A 97 -29.63 3.68 1.19
CA TYR A 97 -31.08 3.60 0.98
C TYR A 97 -31.75 2.63 1.97
N ALA A 98 -31.18 1.44 2.15
CA ALA A 98 -31.67 0.46 3.10
C ALA A 98 -31.62 0.99 4.55
N LEU A 99 -30.53 1.64 4.93
CA LEU A 99 -30.37 2.24 6.26
C LEU A 99 -31.45 3.28 6.52
N MET A 100 -31.64 4.24 5.61
CA MET A 100 -32.65 5.29 5.76
C MET A 100 -34.07 4.71 5.84
N THR A 101 -34.37 3.74 4.98
CA THR A 101 -35.68 3.07 4.96
C THR A 101 -35.94 2.31 6.26
N ASN A 102 -34.93 1.63 6.81
CA ASN A 102 -35.08 0.90 8.07
C ASN A 102 -35.19 1.83 9.28
N ILE A 103 -34.43 2.93 9.31
CA ILE A 103 -34.52 3.92 10.40
C ILE A 103 -35.91 4.55 10.44
N MET A 104 -36.50 4.91 9.30
CA MET A 104 -37.85 5.48 9.25
C MET A 104 -38.96 4.51 9.66
N ARG A 105 -38.71 3.19 9.61
CA ARG A 105 -39.68 2.14 9.99
C ARG A 105 -39.60 1.73 11.46
N GLN A 106 -38.67 2.30 12.21
CA GLN A 106 -38.36 1.90 13.56
C GLN A 106 -39.34 2.53 14.56
N ASP A 107 -39.69 1.80 15.62
CA ASP A 107 -40.66 2.27 16.63
C ASP A 107 -40.13 3.44 17.48
N ILE A 108 -41.04 4.28 17.98
CA ILE A 108 -40.69 5.44 18.84
C ILE A 108 -39.90 5.03 20.09
N GLY A 109 -40.22 3.87 20.68
CA GLY A 109 -39.52 3.35 21.86
C GLY A 109 -38.08 2.89 21.59
N TRP A 110 -37.67 2.74 20.33
CA TRP A 110 -36.27 2.52 19.98
C TRP A 110 -35.50 3.84 19.89
N PHE A 111 -36.15 4.92 19.46
CA PHE A 111 -35.56 6.26 19.44
C PHE A 111 -35.31 6.77 20.87
N ASP A 112 -36.23 6.53 21.80
CA ASP A 112 -36.08 6.96 23.20
C ASP A 112 -34.95 6.25 23.97
N ARG A 113 -34.50 5.08 23.50
CA ARG A 113 -33.41 4.31 24.13
C ARG A 113 -32.01 4.74 23.68
N ARG A 114 -31.90 5.66 22.70
CA ARG A 114 -30.62 6.06 22.10
C ARG A 114 -30.41 7.55 22.25
N LEU A 115 -29.15 7.94 22.44
CA LEU A 115 -28.79 9.36 22.51
C LEU A 115 -29.05 10.03 21.16
N PRO A 116 -29.59 11.27 21.14
CA PRO A 116 -29.80 12.03 19.91
C PRO A 116 -28.51 12.23 19.09
N SER A 117 -27.35 12.28 19.77
CA SER A 117 -26.02 12.37 19.16
C SER A 117 -25.66 11.14 18.32
N ASP A 118 -25.98 9.94 18.81
CA ASP A 118 -25.64 8.66 18.17
C ASP A 118 -26.50 8.37 16.95
N LEU A 119 -27.67 9.01 16.86
CA LEU A 119 -28.60 8.87 15.75
C LEU A 119 -28.46 9.94 14.67
N SER A 120 -27.54 10.88 14.84
CA SER A 120 -27.35 11.93 13.84
C SER A 120 -27.09 11.27 12.48
N VAL A 121 -27.92 11.62 11.49
CA VAL A 121 -27.81 11.08 10.13
C VAL A 121 -26.41 11.33 9.57
N GLY A 122 -25.74 12.41 10.01
CA GLY A 122 -24.33 12.68 9.72
C GLY A 122 -23.38 11.57 10.19
N LEU A 123 -23.43 11.17 11.46
CA LEU A 123 -22.55 10.11 12.00
C LEU A 123 -22.75 8.76 11.30
N LEU A 124 -24.01 8.44 10.97
CA LEU A 124 -24.36 7.23 10.23
C LEU A 124 -23.86 7.26 8.78
N VAL A 125 -23.90 8.44 8.14
CA VAL A 125 -23.37 8.63 6.79
C VAL A 125 -21.84 8.57 6.78
N ASP A 126 -21.17 9.14 7.77
CA ASP A 126 -19.72 9.09 7.95
C ASP A 126 -19.24 7.64 8.14
N ALA A 127 -19.97 6.85 8.94
CA ALA A 127 -19.69 5.43 9.10
C ALA A 127 -19.79 4.66 7.76
N LEU A 128 -20.76 5.02 6.90
CA LEU A 128 -20.89 4.43 5.57
C LEU A 128 -19.80 4.88 4.60
N ASP A 129 -19.30 6.11 4.72
CA ASP A 129 -18.14 6.58 3.94
C ASP A 129 -16.86 5.84 4.34
N ASN A 130 -16.64 5.58 5.64
CA ASN A 130 -15.54 4.73 6.09
C ASN A 130 -15.63 3.30 5.51
N ILE A 131 -16.84 2.75 5.42
CA ILE A 131 -17.08 1.44 4.80
C ILE A 131 -16.82 1.50 3.29
N ARG A 132 -17.24 2.58 2.61
CA ARG A 132 -16.97 2.79 1.18
C ARG A 132 -15.49 2.77 0.88
N ASP A 133 -14.71 3.52 1.65
CA ASP A 133 -13.28 3.65 1.44
C ASP A 133 -12.56 2.34 1.77
N GLY A 134 -13.04 1.61 2.78
CA GLY A 134 -12.59 0.26 3.08
C GLY A 134 -12.85 -0.74 1.94
N ILE A 135 -14.08 -0.82 1.42
CA ILE A 135 -14.45 -1.78 0.37
C ILE A 135 -13.84 -1.41 -0.99
N GLY A 136 -13.77 -0.11 -1.28
CA GLY A 136 -13.17 0.41 -2.50
C GLY A 136 -11.66 0.32 -2.40
N TYR A 137 -11.03 1.43 -2.05
CA TYR A 137 -9.58 1.59 -2.11
C TYR A 137 -8.81 0.47 -1.43
N GLN A 138 -9.14 0.17 -0.17
CA GLN A 138 -8.31 -0.73 0.65
C GLN A 138 -8.34 -2.17 0.13
N VAL A 139 -9.48 -2.68 -0.32
CA VAL A 139 -9.56 -4.05 -0.88
C VAL A 139 -8.87 -4.14 -2.24
N ALA A 140 -8.98 -3.12 -3.10
CA ALA A 140 -8.22 -3.09 -4.36
C ALA A 140 -6.71 -3.15 -4.08
N ASP A 141 -6.23 -2.36 -3.12
CA ASP A 141 -4.82 -2.33 -2.78
C ASP A 141 -4.36 -3.66 -2.13
N CYS A 142 -5.13 -4.21 -1.20
CA CYS A 142 -4.82 -5.51 -0.58
C CYS A 142 -4.73 -6.65 -1.62
N THR A 143 -5.67 -6.71 -2.56
CA THR A 143 -5.64 -7.75 -3.62
C THR A 143 -4.47 -7.56 -4.59
N ALA A 144 -4.09 -6.30 -4.89
CA ALA A 144 -2.90 -6.00 -5.67
C ALA A 144 -1.60 -6.37 -4.94
N LEU A 145 -1.50 -6.05 -3.65
CA LEU A 145 -0.37 -6.38 -2.79
C LEU A 145 -0.19 -7.90 -2.67
N LEU A 146 -1.26 -8.66 -2.47
CA LEU A 146 -1.20 -10.12 -2.45
C LEU A 146 -0.65 -10.67 -3.77
N ALA A 147 -1.19 -10.22 -4.91
CA ALA A 147 -0.70 -10.63 -6.22
C ALA A 147 0.78 -10.27 -6.44
N ARG A 148 1.21 -9.11 -5.93
CA ARG A 148 2.61 -8.66 -5.98
C ARG A 148 3.52 -9.55 -5.15
N ILE A 149 3.10 -9.94 -3.94
CA ILE A 149 3.87 -10.84 -3.08
C ILE A 149 4.10 -12.17 -3.79
N PHE A 150 3.05 -12.78 -4.35
CA PHE A 150 3.19 -14.04 -5.10
C PHE A 150 4.05 -13.89 -6.35
N GLY A 151 3.89 -12.79 -7.10
CA GLY A 151 4.71 -12.50 -8.28
C GLY A 151 6.20 -12.35 -7.94
N CYS A 152 6.53 -11.58 -6.90
CA CYS A 152 7.90 -11.41 -6.43
C CYS A 152 8.49 -12.70 -5.87
N LEU A 153 7.71 -13.51 -5.15
CA LEU A 153 8.17 -14.77 -4.59
C LEU A 153 8.51 -15.79 -5.69
N ALA A 154 7.64 -15.93 -6.69
CA ALA A 154 7.89 -16.78 -7.85
C ALA A 154 9.14 -16.31 -8.64
N TYR A 155 9.28 -14.99 -8.84
CA TYR A 155 10.44 -14.41 -9.50
C TYR A 155 11.76 -14.65 -8.74
N SER A 156 11.76 -14.43 -7.43
CA SER A 156 12.93 -14.60 -6.57
C SER A 156 13.49 -16.03 -6.60
N ILE A 157 12.60 -17.02 -6.59
CA ILE A 157 12.98 -18.44 -6.68
C ILE A 157 13.56 -18.77 -8.06
N SER A 158 13.06 -18.14 -9.12
CA SER A 158 13.47 -18.40 -10.50
C SER A 158 14.88 -17.91 -10.83
N VAL A 159 15.31 -16.74 -10.32
CA VAL A 159 16.64 -16.17 -10.59
C VAL A 159 17.73 -16.87 -9.77
N GLY A 160 17.44 -17.26 -8.53
CA GLY A 160 18.44 -17.87 -7.66
C GLY A 160 17.84 -18.44 -6.38
N TRP A 161 17.55 -19.74 -6.38
CA TRP A 161 16.96 -20.44 -5.25
C TRP A 161 17.78 -20.35 -3.95
N LYS A 162 19.13 -20.38 -4.03
CA LYS A 162 19.99 -20.28 -2.83
C LYS A 162 19.90 -18.93 -2.14
N LEU A 163 19.89 -17.83 -2.89
CA LEU A 163 19.79 -16.48 -2.33
C LEU A 163 18.37 -16.20 -1.81
N SER A 164 17.36 -16.67 -2.54
CA SER A 164 15.95 -16.51 -2.16
C SER A 164 15.62 -17.18 -0.82
N LEU A 165 16.12 -18.41 -0.55
CA LEU A 165 15.89 -19.10 0.71
C LEU A 165 16.46 -18.33 1.93
N VAL A 166 17.60 -17.65 1.76
CA VAL A 166 18.19 -16.83 2.84
C VAL A 166 17.28 -15.66 3.19
N PHE A 167 16.78 -14.94 2.19
CA PHE A 167 15.82 -13.85 2.41
C PHE A 167 14.50 -14.34 3.00
N LEU A 168 14.02 -15.50 2.56
CA LEU A 168 12.80 -16.10 3.08
C LEU A 168 12.92 -16.46 4.57
N SER A 169 14.10 -16.86 5.03
CA SER A 169 14.38 -17.14 6.45
C SER A 169 14.37 -15.87 7.32
N ILE A 170 14.79 -14.73 6.77
CA ILE A 170 14.83 -13.44 7.49
C ILE A 170 13.43 -12.78 7.53
N SER A 171 12.62 -12.97 6.49
CA SER A 171 11.27 -12.40 6.37
C SER A 171 10.35 -12.60 7.59
N PRO A 172 10.19 -13.81 8.17
CA PRO A 172 9.30 -14.02 9.32
C PRO A 172 9.77 -13.25 10.56
N LEU A 173 11.08 -13.08 10.76
CA LEU A 173 11.60 -12.32 11.90
C LEU A 173 11.12 -10.86 11.83
N ILE A 174 11.18 -10.25 10.64
CA ILE A 174 10.72 -8.87 10.41
C ILE A 174 9.21 -8.76 10.64
N ILE A 175 8.44 -9.73 10.14
CA ILE A 175 6.97 -9.77 10.31
C ILE A 175 6.60 -9.84 11.79
N ILE A 176 7.28 -10.69 12.58
CA ILE A 176 7.03 -10.81 14.02
C ILE A 176 7.31 -9.49 14.74
N THR A 177 8.48 -8.88 14.52
CA THR A 177 8.82 -7.60 15.14
C THR A 177 7.83 -6.50 14.78
N PHE A 178 7.43 -6.41 13.51
CA PHE A 178 6.44 -5.44 13.05
C PHE A 178 5.08 -5.64 13.72
N ASN A 179 4.59 -6.89 13.81
CA ASN A 179 3.33 -7.20 14.46
C ASN A 179 3.34 -6.87 15.95
N VAL A 180 4.44 -7.13 16.66
CA VAL A 180 4.59 -6.76 18.07
C VAL A 180 4.51 -5.24 18.22
N THR A 181 5.27 -4.48 17.43
CA THR A 181 5.24 -3.01 17.48
C THR A 181 3.84 -2.47 17.19
N VAL A 182 3.17 -2.95 16.14
CA VAL A 182 1.78 -2.55 15.82
C VAL A 182 0.82 -2.92 16.93
N GLY A 183 0.95 -4.11 17.52
CA GLY A 183 0.11 -4.56 18.64
C GLY A 183 0.26 -3.69 19.89
N VAL A 184 1.49 -3.30 20.20
CA VAL A 184 1.80 -2.39 21.32
C VAL A 184 1.22 -1.00 21.05
N MET A 185 1.43 -0.44 19.86
CA MET A 185 0.90 0.89 19.50
C MET A 185 -0.63 0.93 19.57
N LYS A 186 -1.33 -0.10 19.07
CA LYS A 186 -2.79 -0.19 19.16
C LYS A 186 -3.29 -0.13 20.60
N LYS A 187 -2.61 -0.80 21.54
CA LYS A 187 -3.00 -0.76 22.97
C LYS A 187 -2.85 0.64 23.55
N PHE A 188 -1.74 1.32 23.26
CA PHE A 188 -1.53 2.70 23.72
C PHE A 188 -2.58 3.66 23.16
N THR A 189 -2.89 3.57 21.86
CA THR A 189 -3.93 4.41 21.24
C THR A 189 -5.31 4.22 21.87
N ILE A 190 -5.68 2.99 22.25
CA ILE A 190 -6.97 2.73 22.92
C ILE A 190 -7.00 3.32 24.33
N ILE A 191 -5.91 3.21 25.08
CA ILE A 191 -5.81 3.75 26.45
C ILE A 191 -5.87 5.28 26.40
N GLU A 192 -5.10 5.90 25.52
CA GLU A 192 -5.11 7.34 25.29
C GLU A 192 -6.51 7.80 24.85
N GLY A 193 -7.11 7.13 23.87
CA GLY A 193 -8.46 7.41 23.40
C GLY A 193 -9.50 7.39 24.52
N ASN A 194 -9.47 6.37 25.38
CA ASN A 194 -10.39 6.27 26.52
C ASN A 194 -10.18 7.37 27.56
N ALA A 195 -8.94 7.79 27.81
CA ALA A 195 -8.64 8.91 28.71
C ALA A 195 -9.19 10.23 28.15
N TYR A 196 -9.03 10.45 26.83
CA TYR A 196 -9.60 11.61 26.14
C TYR A 196 -11.14 11.63 26.17
N THR A 197 -11.79 10.48 25.93
CA THR A 197 -13.26 10.40 25.99
C THR A 197 -13.80 10.76 27.38
N LYS A 198 -13.14 10.32 28.46
CA LYS A 198 -13.54 10.67 29.83
C LYS A 198 -13.39 12.16 30.12
N ALA A 199 -12.27 12.77 29.71
CA ALA A 199 -12.06 14.20 29.87
C ALA A 199 -13.09 15.02 29.08
N ASN A 200 -13.37 14.62 27.84
CA ASN A 200 -14.38 15.28 27.01
C ASN A 200 -15.79 15.16 27.61
N ALA A 201 -16.15 14.01 28.20
CA ALA A 201 -17.45 13.86 28.85
C ALA A 201 -17.66 14.85 30.02
N ILE A 202 -16.62 15.09 30.82
CA ILE A 202 -16.67 16.08 31.90
C ILE A 202 -16.81 17.49 31.32
N VAL A 203 -16.03 17.82 30.28
CA VAL A 203 -16.10 19.11 29.59
C VAL A 203 -17.49 19.35 28.99
N ASP A 204 -18.10 18.31 28.39
CA ASP A 204 -19.44 18.37 27.82
C ASP A 204 -20.51 18.58 28.90
N GLU A 205 -20.37 17.97 30.08
CA GLU A 205 -21.25 18.20 31.23
C GLU A 205 -21.19 19.66 31.71
N VAL A 206 -19.97 20.20 31.85
CA VAL A 206 -19.74 21.60 32.25
C VAL A 206 -20.30 22.58 31.23
N PHE A 207 -20.09 22.32 29.93
CA PHE A 207 -20.64 23.17 28.86
C PHE A 207 -22.16 23.08 28.77
N SER A 208 -22.74 21.89 28.97
CA SER A 208 -24.19 21.71 29.01
C SER A 208 -24.82 22.43 30.20
N ALA A 209 -24.13 22.50 31.34
CA ALA A 209 -24.58 23.16 32.56
C ALA A 209 -24.01 24.59 32.76
N ILE A 210 -23.51 25.24 31.70
CA ILE A 210 -22.70 26.47 31.82
C ILE A 210 -23.43 27.59 32.56
N ARG A 211 -24.73 27.79 32.33
CA ARG A 211 -25.53 28.84 33.02
C ARG A 211 -25.62 28.57 34.52
N THR A 212 -25.80 27.32 34.92
CA THR A 212 -25.83 26.88 36.33
C THR A 212 -24.46 26.95 36.99
N VAL A 213 -23.38 26.52 36.32
CA VAL A 213 -22.01 26.62 36.83
C VAL A 213 -21.59 28.08 37.05
N THR A 214 -21.97 28.98 36.13
CA THR A 214 -21.72 30.42 36.28
C THR A 214 -22.56 31.08 37.37
N ALA A 215 -23.80 30.63 37.59
CA ALA A 215 -24.69 31.17 38.61
C ALA A 215 -24.26 30.81 40.04
N PHE A 216 -23.67 29.62 40.25
CA PHE A 216 -23.18 29.16 41.54
C PHE A 216 -21.68 29.42 41.80
N GLY A 217 -20.96 30.05 40.86
CA GLY A 217 -19.54 30.37 41.02
C GLY A 217 -18.60 29.15 41.06
N GLY A 218 -19.04 27.99 40.56
CA GLY A 218 -18.34 26.69 40.63
C GLY A 218 -17.09 26.57 39.76
N GLN A 219 -16.73 27.60 39.01
CA GLN A 219 -15.64 27.59 38.01
C GLN A 219 -14.24 27.22 38.57
N LYS A 220 -14.01 27.37 39.87
CA LYS A 220 -12.73 27.00 40.51
C LYS A 220 -12.64 25.52 40.88
N HIS A 221 -13.77 24.83 41.02
CA HIS A 221 -13.81 23.42 41.41
C HIS A 221 -13.66 22.48 40.21
N GLU A 222 -14.18 22.87 39.03
CA GLU A 222 -14.11 22.07 37.79
C GLU A 222 -12.84 22.31 36.95
N ARG A 223 -11.97 23.23 37.38
CA ARG A 223 -10.71 23.58 36.70
C ARG A 223 -9.52 22.70 37.10
N ALA A 224 -9.68 21.79 38.06
CA ALA A 224 -8.64 20.91 38.58
C ALA A 224 -8.93 19.45 38.20
#